data_AF-A0A3M7S367-F1
#
_entry.id   AF-A0A3M7S367-F1
#
_cell.length_a   1.000
_cell.length_b   1.000
_cell.length_c   1.000
_cell.angle_alpha   90.00
_cell.angle_beta   90.00
_cell.angle_gamma   90.00
#
_symmetry.space_group_name_H-M   'P 1'
#
loop_
_entity.id
_entity.type
_entity.pdbx_description
1 polymer ?
#
loop_
_entity_poly.entity_id
_entity_poly.type
_entity_poly.pdbx_seq_one_letter_code
_entity_poly.pdbx_strand_id
1 'polypeptide(L)'
;MADLPADQASKSPMPRLTWANGNDLWQIMRGKDAQFAHDHLYLRRHLGIEQQMRAVLLDWLAEIAYAYRLHRETLHLAVEYLDRFMSECKQEMKVDRLQLIGMTSLFLAAKVEEIYPPKLKELASHMENYSNNNEEAISQFELFMLKTLSWQISPVTSNTWLMTYLQIAAINYHAFLSGGGQLAERHREHNTHIVMPLNVYKNCSSNPSQLISGKQQEFYMKNYMKCITLLDLCLFDMDSMRFRYSMLAASAMYHMLAKASACAQNAAGLVAGLVQMCSGYAIGELDACVRWMAPYADVCMEVLGDDKMTAVKQFSGVDADDAHNIQLYYPNLDLLKEAQIRKTPSKFCPNNLTNSNILTPPESNRKNHQSGVA
;
A
#
# COMPACT_ATOMS: atom_id res chain seq x y z
N MET A 1 6.88 -17.99 -22.02
CA MET A 1 6.46 -17.93 -20.61
C MET A 1 7.40 -18.90 -19.91
N ALA A 2 8.44 -18.39 -19.25
CA ALA A 2 9.37 -19.25 -18.53
C ALA A 2 8.71 -19.59 -17.20
N ASP A 3 8.43 -20.87 -16.99
CA ASP A 3 7.90 -21.36 -15.72
C ASP A 3 8.88 -20.98 -14.59
N LEU A 4 8.38 -20.23 -13.62
CA LEU A 4 9.11 -19.94 -12.39
C LEU A 4 9.41 -21.27 -11.68
N PRO A 5 10.65 -21.51 -11.22
CA PRO A 5 11.01 -22.76 -10.57
C PRO A 5 10.14 -23.01 -9.33
N ALA A 6 9.86 -24.29 -9.05
CA ALA A 6 9.02 -24.72 -7.93
C ALA A 6 9.40 -24.03 -6.61
N ASP A 7 8.40 -23.38 -6.01
CA ASP A 7 8.49 -22.44 -4.88
C ASP A 7 9.21 -23.04 -3.65
N GLN A 8 10.42 -22.58 -3.34
CA GLN A 8 11.11 -22.92 -2.09
C GLN A 8 10.45 -22.21 -0.86
N ALA A 9 9.42 -21.37 -1.05
CA ALA A 9 8.61 -20.78 0.03
C ALA A 9 7.59 -21.74 0.68
N SER A 10 7.80 -23.06 0.60
CA SER A 10 6.86 -24.05 1.16
C SER A 10 6.71 -24.02 2.69
N LYS A 11 7.64 -23.39 3.41
CA LYS A 11 7.57 -23.26 4.88
C LYS A 11 6.99 -21.91 5.25
N SER A 12 5.79 -21.91 5.82
CA SER A 12 5.14 -20.72 6.35
C SER A 12 6.03 -20.03 7.40
N PRO A 13 6.25 -18.70 7.28
CA PRO A 13 6.96 -17.91 8.29
C PRO A 13 6.07 -17.57 9.50
N MET A 14 4.79 -17.96 9.46
CA MET A 14 3.85 -17.68 10.54
C MET A 14 4.23 -18.44 11.80
N PRO A 15 4.25 -17.78 12.97
CA PRO A 15 4.39 -18.46 14.25
C PRO A 15 3.12 -19.26 14.59
N ARG A 16 3.14 -19.94 15.74
CA ARG A 16 1.95 -20.60 16.25
C ARG A 16 0.89 -19.56 16.61
N LEU A 17 -0.27 -19.68 15.98
CA LEU A 17 -1.44 -18.85 16.25
C LEU A 17 -2.38 -19.59 17.20
N THR A 18 -3.03 -18.86 18.10
CA THR A 18 -3.99 -19.43 19.06
C THR A 18 -5.38 -19.66 18.46
N TRP A 19 -5.67 -19.06 17.31
CA TRP A 19 -7.01 -18.99 16.72
C TRP A 19 -7.12 -19.68 15.35
N ALA A 20 -6.00 -20.10 14.75
CA ALA A 20 -5.98 -20.82 13.48
C ALA A 20 -4.66 -21.60 13.30
N ASN A 21 -4.59 -22.43 12.26
CA ASN A 21 -3.33 -22.98 11.79
C ASN A 21 -2.57 -21.92 10.96
N GLY A 22 -1.36 -21.56 11.39
CA GLY A 22 -0.54 -20.53 10.73
C GLY A 22 -0.07 -20.90 9.32
N ASN A 23 0.07 -22.19 9.01
CA ASN A 23 0.38 -22.63 7.65
C ASN A 23 -0.82 -22.48 6.73
N ASP A 24 -2.01 -22.88 7.18
CA ASP A 24 -3.23 -22.78 6.38
C ASP A 24 -3.57 -21.31 6.07
N LEU A 25 -3.47 -20.43 7.07
CA LEU A 25 -3.64 -18.99 6.88
C LEU A 25 -2.65 -18.44 5.84
N TRP A 26 -1.38 -18.81 5.94
CA TRP A 26 -0.36 -18.38 4.98
C TRP A 26 -0.68 -18.84 3.56
N GLN A 27 -1.11 -20.10 3.39
CA GLN A 27 -1.50 -20.61 2.07
C GLN A 27 -2.74 -19.90 1.52
N ILE A 28 -3.72 -19.55 2.37
CA ILE A 28 -4.88 -18.75 1.95
C ILE A 28 -4.44 -17.36 1.48
N MET A 29 -3.56 -16.68 2.23
CA MET A 29 -3.05 -15.37 1.84
C MET A 29 -2.28 -15.43 0.52
N ARG A 30 -1.41 -16.43 0.34
CA ARG A 30 -0.66 -16.67 -0.90
C ARG A 30 -1.58 -16.99 -2.07
N GLY A 31 -2.63 -17.79 -1.85
CA GLY A 31 -3.63 -18.11 -2.87
C GLY A 31 -4.37 -16.86 -3.35
N LYS A 32 -4.80 -16.00 -2.43
CA LYS A 32 -5.42 -14.71 -2.77
C LYS A 32 -4.46 -13.78 -3.52
N ASP A 33 -3.22 -13.65 -3.06
CA ASP A 33 -2.20 -12.82 -3.71
C ASP A 33 -1.86 -13.30 -5.13
N ALA A 34 -1.95 -14.61 -5.40
CA ALA A 34 -1.80 -15.18 -6.74
C ALA A 34 -3.06 -15.02 -7.61
N GLN A 35 -4.25 -15.07 -7.00
CA GLN A 35 -5.53 -14.90 -7.69
C GLN A 35 -5.67 -13.51 -8.31
N PHE A 36 -5.19 -12.48 -7.61
CA PHE A 36 -5.30 -11.09 -8.05
C PHE A 36 -4.04 -10.62 -8.80
N ALA A 37 -3.51 -11.44 -9.70
CA ALA A 37 -2.43 -11.03 -10.60
C ALA A 37 -2.95 -9.95 -11.57
N HIS A 38 -2.27 -8.80 -11.60
CA HIS A 38 -2.72 -7.63 -12.35
C HIS A 38 -2.17 -7.63 -13.79
N ASP A 39 -3.00 -7.31 -14.78
CA ASP A 39 -2.53 -7.02 -16.13
C ASP A 39 -1.92 -5.62 -16.18
N HIS A 40 -0.61 -5.50 -16.00
CA HIS A 40 0.09 -4.21 -16.08
C HIS A 40 -0.04 -3.50 -17.46
N LEU A 41 -0.65 -4.14 -18.47
CA LEU A 41 -0.91 -3.60 -19.79
C LEU A 41 -2.39 -3.31 -20.05
N TYR A 42 -3.26 -3.36 -19.03
CA TYR A 42 -4.71 -3.19 -19.21
C TYR A 42 -5.10 -1.89 -19.94
N LEU A 43 -4.30 -0.83 -19.78
CA LEU A 43 -4.52 0.47 -20.46
C LEU A 43 -4.48 0.37 -21.98
N ARG A 44 -3.89 -0.68 -22.57
CA ARG A 44 -3.94 -0.93 -24.02
C ARG A 44 -5.36 -1.12 -24.55
N ARG A 45 -6.32 -1.47 -23.69
CA ARG A 45 -7.75 -1.62 -24.04
C ARG A 45 -8.57 -0.35 -23.80
N HIS A 46 -7.99 0.71 -23.25
CA HIS A 46 -8.67 1.96 -22.93
C HIS A 46 -7.99 3.12 -23.65
N LEU A 47 -8.29 3.25 -24.95
CA LEU A 47 -7.60 4.19 -25.82
C LEU A 47 -7.82 5.63 -25.33
N GLY A 48 -6.73 6.38 -25.22
CA GLY A 48 -6.73 7.76 -24.72
C GLY A 48 -6.51 7.88 -23.21
N ILE A 49 -6.50 6.78 -22.44
CA ILE A 49 -6.08 6.80 -21.04
C ILE A 49 -4.60 6.46 -20.95
N GLU A 50 -3.81 7.40 -20.46
CA GLU A 50 -2.36 7.24 -20.29
C GLU A 50 -2.00 6.89 -18.84
N GLN A 51 -0.85 6.23 -18.64
CA GLN A 51 -0.33 5.90 -17.32
C GLN A 51 -0.21 7.14 -16.40
N GLN A 52 0.17 8.29 -16.96
CA GLN A 52 0.28 9.53 -16.20
C GLN A 52 -1.08 9.98 -15.65
N MET A 53 -2.17 9.78 -16.39
CA MET A 53 -3.52 10.14 -15.93
C MET A 53 -3.95 9.28 -14.74
N ARG A 54 -3.56 8.01 -14.71
CA ARG A 54 -3.75 7.15 -13.53
C ARG A 54 -2.98 7.69 -12.32
N ALA A 55 -1.71 8.05 -12.49
CA ALA A 55 -0.91 8.59 -11.38
C ALA A 55 -1.53 9.87 -10.80
N VAL A 56 -2.00 10.79 -11.67
CA VAL A 56 -2.72 12.01 -11.25
C VAL A 56 -4.02 11.68 -10.51
N LEU A 57 -4.77 10.69 -11.00
CA LEU A 57 -5.99 10.25 -10.32
C LEU A 57 -5.70 9.68 -8.93
N LEU A 58 -4.67 8.83 -8.78
CA LEU A 58 -4.29 8.26 -7.49
C LEU A 58 -3.77 9.31 -6.51
N ASP A 59 -3.04 10.31 -6.99
CA ASP A 59 -2.60 11.44 -6.17
C ASP A 59 -3.79 12.21 -5.58
N TRP A 60 -4.79 12.50 -6.40
CA TRP A 60 -6.03 13.13 -5.97
C TRP A 60 -6.81 12.27 -4.96
N LEU A 61 -6.91 10.96 -5.18
CA LEU A 61 -7.53 10.05 -4.20
C LEU A 61 -6.76 10.01 -2.88
N ALA A 62 -5.43 10.08 -2.91
CA ALA A 62 -4.61 10.13 -1.70
C ALA A 62 -4.82 11.44 -0.92
N GLU A 63 -4.99 12.58 -1.61
CA GLU A 63 -5.34 13.84 -0.97
C GLU A 63 -6.70 13.77 -0.27
N ILE A 64 -7.71 13.20 -0.92
CA ILE A 64 -9.04 12.99 -0.33
C ILE A 64 -8.94 12.04 0.86
N ALA A 65 -8.25 10.91 0.73
CA ALA A 65 -8.06 9.95 1.82
C ALA A 65 -7.40 10.61 3.05
N TYR A 66 -6.38 11.44 2.83
CA TYR A 66 -5.76 12.24 3.90
C TYR A 66 -6.74 13.24 4.53
N ALA A 67 -7.55 13.95 3.72
CA ALA A 67 -8.50 14.94 4.20
C ALA A 67 -9.60 14.33 5.08
N TYR A 68 -10.08 13.13 4.73
CA TYR A 68 -11.07 12.38 5.51
C TYR A 68 -10.45 11.48 6.59
N ARG A 69 -9.13 11.48 6.73
CA ARG A 69 -8.39 10.62 7.70
C ARG A 69 -8.74 9.15 7.51
N LEU A 70 -8.81 8.71 6.26
CA LEU A 70 -9.03 7.30 5.94
C LEU A 70 -7.77 6.49 6.25
N HIS A 71 -7.95 5.21 6.50
CA HIS A 71 -6.85 4.29 6.69
C HIS A 71 -6.04 4.12 5.39
N ARG A 72 -4.76 3.81 5.51
CA ARG A 72 -3.87 3.44 4.39
C ARG A 72 -4.41 2.24 3.63
N GLU A 73 -5.00 1.29 4.36
CA GLU A 73 -5.66 0.13 3.78
C GLU A 73 -6.79 0.53 2.83
N THR A 74 -7.57 1.56 3.17
CA THR A 74 -8.64 2.10 2.32
C THR A 74 -8.10 2.61 0.98
N LEU A 75 -6.96 3.32 0.96
CA LEU A 75 -6.34 3.75 -0.30
C LEU A 75 -5.80 2.57 -1.10
N HIS A 76 -5.14 1.60 -0.43
CA HIS A 76 -4.58 0.41 -1.10
C HIS A 76 -5.70 -0.45 -1.72
N LEU A 77 -6.84 -0.62 -1.03
CA LEU A 77 -8.03 -1.27 -1.57
C LEU A 77 -8.63 -0.47 -2.74
N ALA A 78 -8.68 0.86 -2.66
CA ALA A 78 -9.19 1.69 -3.75
C ALA A 78 -8.33 1.55 -5.02
N VAL A 79 -7.00 1.50 -4.88
CA VAL A 79 -6.08 1.25 -6.00
C VAL A 79 -6.32 -0.14 -6.59
N GLU A 80 -6.44 -1.18 -5.76
CA GLU A 80 -6.71 -2.55 -6.19
C GLU A 80 -8.04 -2.66 -6.96
N TYR A 81 -9.11 -2.06 -6.44
CA TYR A 81 -10.42 -2.05 -7.10
C TYR A 81 -10.36 -1.32 -8.43
N LEU A 82 -9.69 -0.18 -8.49
CA LEU A 82 -9.52 0.60 -9.72
C LEU A 82 -8.79 -0.20 -10.79
N ASP A 83 -7.61 -0.70 -10.48
CA ASP A 83 -6.75 -1.38 -11.46
C ASP A 83 -7.37 -2.68 -11.92
N ARG A 84 -7.92 -3.47 -11.00
CA ARG A 84 -8.60 -4.73 -11.33
C ARG A 84 -9.88 -4.49 -12.12
N PHE A 85 -10.66 -3.46 -11.78
CA PHE A 85 -11.83 -3.09 -12.58
C PHE A 85 -11.43 -2.74 -14.01
N MET A 86 -10.40 -1.92 -14.20
CA MET A 86 -9.89 -1.58 -15.55
C MET A 86 -9.28 -2.81 -16.26
N SER A 87 -8.73 -3.76 -15.50
CA SER A 87 -8.24 -5.04 -16.03
C SER A 87 -9.35 -6.03 -16.43
N GLU A 88 -10.51 -6.00 -15.78
CA GLU A 88 -11.59 -6.96 -16.04
C GLU A 88 -12.72 -6.38 -16.91
N CYS A 89 -12.82 -5.05 -16.97
CA CYS A 89 -13.84 -4.37 -17.75
C CYS A 89 -13.62 -4.61 -19.26
N LYS A 90 -14.59 -5.29 -19.89
CA LYS A 90 -14.58 -5.56 -21.34
C LYS A 90 -14.89 -4.31 -22.16
N GLN A 91 -15.50 -3.30 -21.56
CA GLN A 91 -15.84 -2.05 -22.23
C GLN A 91 -14.66 -1.08 -22.19
N GLU A 92 -14.41 -0.41 -23.30
CA GLU A 92 -13.43 0.67 -23.36
C GLU A 92 -13.88 1.86 -22.47
N MET A 93 -13.08 2.21 -21.47
CA MET A 93 -13.28 3.38 -20.62
C MET A 93 -12.68 4.64 -21.28
N LYS A 94 -13.37 5.77 -21.12
CA LYS A 94 -12.98 7.08 -21.63
C LYS A 94 -12.43 7.95 -20.50
N VAL A 95 -11.63 8.96 -20.87
CA VAL A 95 -10.91 9.83 -19.93
C VAL A 95 -11.85 10.54 -18.94
N ASP A 96 -13.02 10.98 -19.40
CA ASP A 96 -14.05 11.64 -18.58
C ASP A 96 -14.62 10.75 -17.46
N ARG A 97 -14.46 9.42 -17.56
CA ARG A 97 -14.90 8.44 -16.56
C ARG A 97 -13.90 8.23 -15.43
N LEU A 98 -12.66 8.73 -15.54
CA LEU A 98 -11.60 8.44 -14.56
C LEU A 98 -11.95 8.90 -13.14
N GLN A 99 -12.49 10.12 -12.97
CA GLN A 99 -12.94 10.60 -11.65
C GLN A 99 -14.03 9.70 -11.07
N LEU A 100 -14.99 9.27 -11.89
CA LEU A 100 -16.06 8.37 -11.45
C LEU A 100 -15.52 7.00 -11.01
N ILE A 101 -14.61 6.42 -11.80
CA ILE A 101 -13.97 5.13 -11.48
C ILE A 101 -13.17 5.25 -10.18
N GLY A 102 -12.33 6.28 -10.05
CA GLY A 102 -11.51 6.50 -8.87
C GLY A 102 -12.34 6.75 -7.61
N MET A 103 -13.30 7.66 -7.68
CA MET A 103 -14.15 8.00 -6.53
C MET A 103 -15.03 6.81 -6.11
N THR A 104 -15.57 6.05 -7.07
CA THR A 104 -16.34 4.84 -6.76
C THR A 104 -15.46 3.77 -6.10
N SER A 105 -14.21 3.61 -6.56
CA SER A 105 -13.26 2.68 -5.95
C SER A 105 -12.95 3.06 -4.50
N LEU A 106 -12.74 4.36 -4.24
CA LEU A 106 -12.51 4.87 -2.88
C LEU A 106 -13.75 4.74 -1.99
N PHE A 107 -14.94 5.04 -2.51
CA PHE A 107 -16.19 4.88 -1.78
C PHE A 107 -16.45 3.42 -1.39
N LEU A 108 -16.20 2.48 -2.32
CA LEU A 108 -16.33 1.06 -2.06
C LEU A 108 -15.33 0.59 -1.01
N ALA A 109 -14.05 0.99 -1.14
CA ALA A 109 -13.00 0.67 -0.17
C ALA A 109 -13.32 1.22 1.23
N ALA A 110 -13.79 2.47 1.32
CA ALA A 110 -14.15 3.06 2.59
C ALA A 110 -15.27 2.28 3.29
N LYS A 111 -16.28 1.83 2.55
CA LYS A 111 -17.35 0.99 3.12
C LYS A 111 -16.89 -0.38 3.60
N VAL A 112 -15.80 -0.90 3.03
CA VAL A 112 -15.23 -2.20 3.42
C VAL A 112 -14.37 -2.06 4.68
N GLU A 113 -13.61 -0.98 4.80
CA GLU A 113 -12.56 -0.87 5.83
C GLU A 113 -12.91 0.07 7.00
N GLU A 114 -13.66 1.15 6.76
CA GLU A 114 -13.92 2.17 7.77
C GLU A 114 -15.11 1.79 8.67
N ILE A 115 -15.05 2.09 9.98
CA ILE A 115 -16.24 1.96 10.85
C ILE A 115 -17.32 2.94 10.40
N TYR A 116 -16.89 4.16 10.09
CA TYR A 116 -17.75 5.28 9.74
C TYR A 116 -17.25 5.89 8.42
N PRO A 117 -17.51 5.24 7.28
CA PRO A 117 -17.08 5.76 5.98
C PRO A 117 -17.71 7.12 5.66
N PRO A 118 -17.03 7.98 4.88
CA PRO A 118 -17.60 9.23 4.39
C PRO A 118 -18.91 8.99 3.65
N LYS A 119 -19.85 9.94 3.76
CA LYS A 119 -21.13 9.82 3.07
C LYS A 119 -20.95 10.05 1.57
N LEU A 120 -21.80 9.40 0.78
CA LEU A 120 -21.79 9.50 -0.68
C LEU A 120 -21.77 10.96 -1.16
N LYS A 121 -22.63 11.82 -0.58
CA LYS A 121 -22.70 13.25 -0.86
C LYS A 121 -21.39 13.99 -0.61
N GLU A 122 -20.67 13.63 0.45
CA GLU A 122 -19.39 14.27 0.80
C GLU A 122 -18.33 13.95 -0.26
N LEU A 123 -18.22 12.68 -0.64
CA LEU A 123 -17.29 12.25 -1.70
C LEU A 123 -17.68 12.79 -3.09
N ALA A 124 -18.97 12.74 -3.43
CA ALA A 124 -19.50 13.25 -4.69
C ALA A 124 -19.21 14.74 -4.90
N SER A 125 -19.09 15.51 -3.82
CA SER A 125 -18.80 16.96 -3.88
C SER A 125 -17.39 17.29 -4.37
N HIS A 126 -16.46 16.33 -4.35
CA HIS A 126 -15.10 16.51 -4.90
C HIS A 126 -15.03 16.29 -6.41
N MET A 127 -16.01 15.63 -7.01
CA MET A 127 -16.05 15.42 -8.45
C MET A 127 -16.58 16.67 -9.16
N GLU A 128 -15.94 17.06 -10.26
CA GLU A 128 -16.39 18.16 -11.11
C GLU A 128 -17.30 17.67 -12.25
N ASN A 129 -17.08 16.43 -12.67
CA ASN A 129 -17.83 15.81 -13.74
C ASN A 129 -19.23 15.42 -13.26
N TYR A 130 -20.22 15.46 -14.16
CA TYR A 130 -21.64 15.08 -13.93
C TYR A 130 -22.53 16.09 -13.18
N SER A 131 -22.03 17.31 -12.95
CA SER A 131 -22.81 18.45 -12.41
C SER A 131 -23.56 18.11 -11.12
N ASN A 132 -24.88 17.94 -11.16
CA ASN A 132 -25.72 17.65 -10.00
C ASN A 132 -26.02 16.15 -9.81
N ASN A 133 -25.47 15.28 -10.66
CA ASN A 133 -25.80 13.84 -10.69
C ASN A 133 -24.67 12.95 -10.17
N ASN A 134 -23.69 13.53 -9.47
CA ASN A 134 -22.49 12.83 -9.00
C ASN A 134 -22.81 11.67 -8.05
N GLU A 135 -23.75 11.88 -7.13
CA GLU A 135 -24.20 10.84 -6.17
C GLU A 135 -24.82 9.65 -6.91
N GLU A 136 -25.72 9.91 -7.84
CA GLU A 136 -26.38 8.88 -8.64
C GLU A 136 -25.38 8.14 -9.55
N ALA A 137 -24.43 8.88 -10.14
CA ALA A 137 -23.38 8.30 -10.96
C ALA A 137 -22.51 7.32 -10.16
N ILE A 138 -22.03 7.70 -8.98
CA ILE A 138 -21.25 6.83 -8.10
C ILE A 138 -22.09 5.61 -7.67
N SER A 139 -23.36 5.82 -7.27
CA SER A 139 -24.26 4.75 -6.83
C SER A 139 -24.47 3.69 -7.93
N GLN A 140 -24.73 4.10 -9.17
CA GLN A 140 -24.90 3.19 -10.30
C GLN A 140 -23.58 2.51 -10.69
N PHE A 141 -22.49 3.26 -10.68
CA PHE A 141 -21.17 2.75 -11.07
C PHE A 141 -20.63 1.76 -10.04
N GLU A 142 -20.95 1.92 -8.75
CA GLU A 142 -20.58 0.98 -7.70
C GLU A 142 -21.11 -0.42 -8.00
N LEU A 143 -22.39 -0.55 -8.35
CA LEU A 143 -22.98 -1.84 -8.67
C LEU A 143 -22.36 -2.45 -9.93
N PHE A 144 -22.01 -1.61 -10.91
CA PHE A 144 -21.32 -2.05 -12.12
C PHE A 144 -19.91 -2.57 -11.81
N MET A 145 -19.16 -1.85 -10.99
CA MET A 145 -17.83 -2.24 -10.52
C MET A 145 -17.89 -3.55 -9.74
N LEU A 146 -18.79 -3.67 -8.76
CA LEU A 146 -18.97 -4.90 -7.97
C LEU A 146 -19.29 -6.13 -8.82
N LYS A 147 -20.16 -5.98 -9.82
CA LYS A 147 -20.48 -7.05 -10.78
C LYS A 147 -19.29 -7.41 -11.66
N THR A 148 -18.54 -6.42 -12.11
CA THR A 148 -17.33 -6.63 -12.93
C THR A 148 -16.31 -7.43 -12.14
N LEU A 149 -16.05 -7.03 -10.89
CA LEU A 149 -15.13 -7.69 -9.95
C LEU A 149 -15.68 -9.01 -9.37
N SER A 150 -16.85 -9.48 -9.83
CA SER A 150 -17.51 -10.69 -9.31
C SER A 150 -17.63 -10.72 -7.78
N TRP A 151 -17.82 -9.54 -7.16
CA TRP A 151 -17.86 -9.34 -5.71
C TRP A 151 -16.61 -9.78 -4.93
N GLN A 152 -15.46 -9.95 -5.60
CA GLN A 152 -14.20 -10.37 -4.99
C GLN A 152 -13.46 -9.18 -4.33
N ILE A 153 -14.11 -8.50 -3.40
CA ILE A 153 -13.65 -7.23 -2.77
C ILE A 153 -12.85 -7.45 -1.47
N SER A 154 -12.11 -8.55 -1.35
CA SER A 154 -11.29 -8.82 -0.17
C SER A 154 -9.92 -9.40 -0.56
N PRO A 155 -9.13 -8.62 -1.34
CA PRO A 155 -7.76 -8.96 -1.68
C PRO A 155 -6.86 -8.91 -0.45
N VAL A 156 -5.61 -9.38 -0.59
CA VAL A 156 -4.55 -9.14 0.39
C VAL A 156 -3.66 -8.05 -0.17
N THR A 157 -3.79 -6.82 0.33
CA THR A 157 -3.07 -5.65 -0.18
C THR A 157 -1.58 -5.68 0.17
N SER A 158 -0.78 -4.83 -0.48
CA SER A 158 0.62 -4.62 -0.13
C SER A 158 0.81 -4.13 1.31
N ASN A 159 -0.12 -3.31 1.81
CA ASN A 159 -0.11 -2.86 3.20
C ASN A 159 -0.33 -4.02 4.17
N THR A 160 -1.33 -4.88 3.91
CA THR A 160 -1.59 -6.08 4.74
C THR A 160 -0.38 -7.03 4.77
N TRP A 161 0.27 -7.26 3.62
CA TRP A 161 1.52 -8.05 3.57
C TRP A 161 2.65 -7.41 4.38
N LEU A 162 2.85 -6.09 4.24
CA LEU A 162 3.89 -5.35 4.96
C LEU A 162 3.71 -5.46 6.48
N MET A 163 2.50 -5.20 6.98
CA MET A 163 2.17 -5.33 8.40
C MET A 163 2.45 -6.74 8.91
N THR A 164 2.06 -7.78 8.14
CA THR A 164 2.31 -9.17 8.50
C THR A 164 3.81 -9.44 8.66
N TYR A 165 4.60 -9.00 7.68
CA TYR A 165 6.05 -9.22 7.71
C TYR A 165 6.75 -8.46 8.84
N LEU A 166 6.37 -7.20 9.08
CA LEU A 166 6.95 -6.39 10.15
C LEU A 166 6.54 -6.88 11.53
N GLN A 167 5.33 -7.43 11.68
CA GLN A 167 4.88 -8.06 12.92
C GLN A 167 5.76 -9.28 13.24
N ILE A 168 6.01 -10.14 12.24
CA ILE A 168 6.93 -11.28 12.38
C ILE A 168 8.35 -10.77 12.71
N ALA A 169 8.81 -9.70 12.06
CA ALA A 169 10.13 -9.12 12.33
C ALA A 169 10.24 -8.58 13.77
N ALA A 170 9.22 -7.87 14.27
CA ALA A 170 9.21 -7.28 15.61
C ALA A 170 9.23 -8.37 16.70
N ILE A 171 8.51 -9.47 16.50
CA ILE A 171 8.56 -10.64 17.41
C ILE A 171 9.97 -11.24 17.44
N ASN A 172 10.68 -11.23 16.30
CA ASN A 172 12.04 -11.75 16.17
C ASN A 172 13.15 -10.69 16.39
N TYR A 173 12.81 -9.50 16.89
CA TYR A 173 13.72 -8.35 17.01
C TYR A 173 15.02 -8.64 17.76
N HIS A 174 14.96 -9.36 18.89
CA HIS A 174 16.16 -9.68 19.67
C HIS A 174 17.09 -10.67 18.96
N ALA A 175 16.52 -11.63 18.23
CA ALA A 175 17.30 -12.55 17.41
C ALA A 175 17.99 -11.81 16.26
N PHE A 176 17.32 -10.81 15.68
CA PHE A 176 17.87 -9.92 14.67
C PHE A 176 19.08 -9.11 15.19
N LEU A 177 18.96 -8.47 16.35
CA LEU A 177 20.07 -7.69 16.95
C LEU A 177 21.29 -8.55 17.33
N SER A 178 21.10 -9.84 17.60
CA SER A 178 22.15 -10.73 18.13
C SER A 178 23.00 -11.40 17.04
N GLY A 179 22.87 -11.00 15.77
CA GLY A 179 23.82 -11.39 14.71
C GLY A 179 23.70 -12.83 14.19
N GLY A 180 22.49 -13.41 14.13
CA GLY A 180 22.24 -14.54 13.21
C GLY A 180 22.65 -15.95 13.65
N GLY A 181 23.17 -16.14 14.87
CA GLY A 181 23.87 -17.38 15.23
C GLY A 181 23.04 -18.68 15.34
N GLN A 182 21.74 -18.63 15.68
CA GLN A 182 20.90 -19.84 15.85
C GLN A 182 19.41 -19.51 15.65
N LEU A 183 18.97 -19.26 14.42
CA LEU A 183 17.66 -18.63 14.15
C LEU A 183 16.52 -19.57 13.70
N ALA A 184 16.71 -20.89 13.70
CA ALA A 184 15.69 -21.81 13.17
C ALA A 184 14.83 -22.55 14.22
N GLU A 185 15.28 -22.71 15.47
CA GLU A 185 14.67 -23.74 16.35
C GLU A 185 14.02 -23.24 17.64
N ARG A 186 14.44 -22.11 18.23
CA ARG A 186 13.96 -21.72 19.58
C ARG A 186 12.56 -21.09 19.65
N HIS A 187 11.95 -20.70 18.53
CA HIS A 187 10.83 -19.76 18.57
C HIS A 187 9.46 -20.32 18.19
N ARG A 188 9.32 -21.65 18.03
CA ARG A 188 8.01 -22.30 17.85
C ARG A 188 7.18 -22.45 19.13
N GLU A 189 7.71 -22.08 20.30
CA GLU A 189 7.08 -22.36 21.60
C GLU A 189 6.18 -21.24 22.13
N HIS A 190 6.31 -20.01 21.64
CA HIS A 190 5.47 -18.91 22.11
C HIS A 190 4.16 -18.89 21.31
N ASN A 191 3.04 -19.13 21.98
CA ASN A 191 1.70 -18.87 21.44
C ASN A 191 1.56 -17.37 21.20
N THR A 192 1.71 -16.94 19.94
CA THR A 192 1.61 -15.52 19.59
C THR A 192 0.21 -15.22 19.09
N HIS A 193 -0.43 -14.21 19.69
CA HIS A 193 -1.59 -13.56 19.10
C HIS A 193 -1.11 -12.66 17.95
N ILE A 194 -0.61 -13.24 16.84
CA ILE A 194 -0.51 -12.44 15.60
C ILE A 194 -1.95 -12.23 15.15
N VAL A 195 -2.45 -11.03 15.36
CA VAL A 195 -3.74 -10.58 14.86
C VAL A 195 -3.44 -9.88 13.53
N MET A 196 -3.93 -10.44 12.43
CA MET A 196 -4.02 -9.77 11.12
C MET A 196 -5.40 -10.13 10.54
N PRO A 197 -6.19 -9.20 9.96
CA PRO A 197 -5.98 -7.78 9.63
C PRO A 197 -6.65 -6.77 10.62
N LEU A 198 -6.48 -5.46 10.37
CA LEU A 198 -6.95 -4.28 11.15
C LEU A 198 -8.36 -4.38 11.75
N ASN A 199 -9.28 -5.12 11.14
CA ASN A 199 -10.66 -5.24 11.60
C ASN A 199 -10.83 -5.91 12.98
N VAL A 200 -9.79 -6.54 13.51
CA VAL A 200 -9.81 -7.19 14.84
C VAL A 200 -9.04 -6.40 15.92
N TYR A 201 -8.42 -5.27 15.59
CA TYR A 201 -7.88 -4.34 16.61
C TYR A 201 -8.98 -3.82 17.54
N LYS A 202 -10.25 -3.83 17.09
CA LYS A 202 -11.40 -3.30 17.81
C LYS A 202 -12.01 -4.26 18.85
N ASN A 203 -11.68 -5.55 18.82
CA ASN A 203 -12.40 -6.58 19.61
C ASN A 203 -11.54 -7.42 20.58
N CYS A 204 -10.24 -7.15 20.73
CA CYS A 204 -9.45 -7.84 21.75
C CYS A 204 -9.56 -7.13 23.10
N SER A 205 -10.26 -7.75 24.05
CA SER A 205 -10.41 -7.32 25.46
C SER A 205 -9.11 -7.38 26.28
N SER A 206 -7.97 -7.64 25.63
CA SER A 206 -6.63 -7.69 26.22
C SER A 206 -5.78 -6.60 25.57
N ASN A 207 -5.29 -5.68 26.39
CA ASN A 207 -4.45 -4.55 25.98
C ASN A 207 -3.23 -5.05 25.16
N PRO A 208 -3.15 -4.77 23.84
CA PRO A 208 -2.07 -5.29 22.98
C PRO A 208 -0.68 -4.80 23.39
N SER A 209 -0.63 -3.68 24.11
CA SER A 209 0.55 -3.06 24.72
C SER A 209 1.30 -3.98 25.71
N GLN A 210 0.74 -5.13 26.09
CA GLN A 210 1.42 -6.13 26.94
C GLN A 210 2.11 -7.27 26.16
N LEU A 211 1.85 -7.45 24.87
CA LEU A 211 2.38 -8.58 24.08
C LEU A 211 3.78 -8.33 23.50
N ILE A 212 4.17 -7.07 23.37
CA ILE A 212 5.40 -6.64 22.69
C ILE A 212 6.06 -5.55 23.54
N SER A 213 7.36 -5.66 23.78
CA SER A 213 8.08 -4.65 24.56
C SER A 213 8.11 -3.30 23.84
N GLY A 214 8.23 -2.19 24.58
CA GLY A 214 8.23 -0.84 24.00
C GLY A 214 9.25 -0.63 22.87
N LYS A 215 10.42 -1.28 22.94
CA LYS A 215 11.45 -1.22 21.88
C LYS A 215 11.04 -1.94 20.59
N GLN A 216 10.31 -3.04 20.70
CA GLN A 216 9.80 -3.78 19.55
C GLN A 216 8.65 -3.03 18.87
N GLN A 217 7.78 -2.39 19.66
CA GLN A 217 6.73 -1.49 19.16
C GLN A 217 7.35 -0.31 18.39
N GLU A 218 8.37 0.33 18.95
CA GLU A 218 9.11 1.43 18.31
C GLU A 218 9.77 0.97 17.00
N PHE A 219 10.40 -0.22 17.00
CA PHE A 219 10.96 -0.83 15.80
C PHE A 219 9.89 -1.06 14.73
N TYR A 220 8.75 -1.66 15.10
CA TYR A 220 7.64 -1.90 14.17
C TYR A 220 7.17 -0.58 13.55
N MET A 221 6.83 0.41 14.38
CA MET A 221 6.26 1.68 13.93
C MET A 221 7.22 2.44 13.01
N LYS A 222 8.49 2.56 13.42
CA LYS A 222 9.50 3.26 12.62
C LYS A 222 9.68 2.62 11.24
N ASN A 223 9.74 1.30 11.18
CA ASN A 223 9.96 0.60 9.91
C ASN A 223 8.70 0.51 9.06
N TYR A 224 7.52 0.39 9.68
CA TYR A 224 6.24 0.44 8.99
C TYR A 224 6.08 1.75 8.25
N MET A 225 6.25 2.88 8.94
CA MET A 225 6.09 4.21 8.35
C MET A 225 7.01 4.45 7.15
N LYS A 226 8.26 3.97 7.23
CA LYS A 226 9.20 4.02 6.09
C LYS A 226 8.76 3.16 4.91
N CYS A 227 8.46 1.88 5.19
CA CYS A 227 8.11 0.91 4.16
C CYS A 227 6.80 1.31 3.46
N ILE A 228 5.80 1.76 4.21
CA ILE A 228 4.50 2.12 3.64
C ILE A 228 4.60 3.40 2.81
N THR A 229 5.42 4.38 3.22
CA THR A 229 5.69 5.58 2.40
C THR A 229 6.31 5.22 1.05
N LEU A 230 7.24 4.25 1.03
CA LEU A 230 7.81 3.74 -0.22
C LEU A 230 6.77 2.99 -1.06
N LEU A 231 5.94 2.15 -0.44
CA LEU A 231 4.89 1.41 -1.14
C LEU A 231 3.85 2.35 -1.76
N ASP A 232 3.40 3.37 -1.03
CA ASP A 232 2.45 4.38 -1.52
C ASP A 232 2.97 5.01 -2.82
N LEU A 233 4.26 5.40 -2.85
CA LEU A 233 4.88 5.95 -4.06
C LEU A 233 4.99 4.92 -5.20
N CYS A 234 5.35 3.67 -4.86
CA CYS A 234 5.49 2.60 -5.85
C CYS A 234 4.15 2.27 -6.55
N LEU A 235 3.03 2.29 -5.82
CA LEU A 235 1.70 1.99 -6.36
C LEU A 235 1.23 3.01 -7.41
N PHE A 236 1.81 4.22 -7.42
CA PHE A 236 1.50 5.22 -8.43
C PHE A 236 2.10 4.87 -9.80
N ASP A 237 3.15 4.06 -9.85
CA ASP A 237 3.72 3.55 -11.09
C ASP A 237 3.03 2.25 -11.52
N MET A 238 2.50 2.22 -12.75
CA MET A 238 1.85 1.03 -13.32
C MET A 238 2.79 -0.19 -13.37
N ASP A 239 4.11 0.01 -13.50
CA ASP A 239 5.06 -1.10 -13.55
C ASP A 239 5.09 -1.90 -12.23
N SER A 240 4.58 -1.34 -11.12
CA SER A 240 4.45 -2.07 -9.84
C SER A 240 3.59 -3.32 -9.97
N MET A 241 2.58 -3.31 -10.85
CA MET A 241 1.68 -4.44 -11.12
C MET A 241 2.37 -5.64 -11.78
N ARG A 242 3.62 -5.50 -12.23
CA ARG A 242 4.44 -6.64 -12.66
C ARG A 242 4.79 -7.58 -11.50
N PHE A 243 4.67 -7.10 -10.27
CA PHE A 243 5.03 -7.80 -9.05
C PHE A 243 3.78 -8.05 -8.20
N ARG A 244 3.78 -9.17 -7.48
CA ARG A 244 2.74 -9.43 -6.48
C ARG A 244 2.86 -8.46 -5.31
N TYR A 245 1.76 -8.19 -4.63
CA TYR A 245 1.77 -7.33 -3.44
C TYR A 245 2.67 -7.88 -2.33
N SER A 246 2.75 -9.21 -2.17
CA SER A 246 3.71 -9.86 -1.27
C SER A 246 5.17 -9.54 -1.61
N MET A 247 5.52 -9.48 -2.89
CA MET A 247 6.88 -9.17 -3.35
C MET A 247 7.21 -7.68 -3.18
N LEU A 248 6.24 -6.80 -3.45
CA LEU A 248 6.39 -5.36 -3.22
C LEU A 248 6.64 -5.07 -1.74
N ALA A 249 5.84 -5.64 -0.83
CA ALA A 249 6.02 -5.47 0.61
C ALA A 249 7.38 -5.98 1.11
N ALA A 250 7.81 -7.17 0.67
CA ALA A 250 9.11 -7.73 1.03
C ALA A 250 10.28 -6.90 0.49
N SER A 251 10.16 -6.38 -0.75
CA SER A 251 11.17 -5.51 -1.36
C SER A 251 11.27 -4.15 -0.69
N ALA A 252 10.14 -3.58 -0.25
CA ALA A 252 10.12 -2.33 0.50
C ALA A 252 10.83 -2.49 1.86
N MET A 253 10.59 -3.61 2.55
CA MET A 253 11.34 -3.96 3.76
C MET A 253 12.83 -4.07 3.50
N TYR A 254 13.24 -4.77 2.44
CA TYR A 254 14.65 -4.90 2.09
C TYR A 254 15.34 -3.55 1.96
N HIS A 255 14.73 -2.60 1.24
CA HIS A 255 15.29 -1.26 1.05
C HIS A 255 15.32 -0.42 2.33
N MET A 256 14.23 -0.41 3.10
CA MET A 256 14.08 0.50 4.25
C MET A 256 14.82 0.02 5.50
N LEU A 257 14.96 -1.29 5.70
CA LEU A 257 15.71 -1.84 6.82
C LEU A 257 17.23 -1.88 6.56
N ALA A 258 17.66 -2.05 5.30
CA ALA A 258 19.08 -2.04 4.93
C ALA A 258 19.73 -0.68 5.23
N LYS A 259 19.04 0.41 4.89
CA LYS A 259 19.54 1.78 5.11
C LYS A 259 19.52 2.21 6.57
N ALA A 260 18.66 1.61 7.41
CA ALA A 260 18.65 1.82 8.86
C ALA A 260 19.86 1.16 9.57
N SER A 261 20.49 0.19 8.91
CA SER A 261 21.56 -0.66 9.48
C SER A 261 22.97 -0.27 8.97
N ALA A 262 23.12 0.91 8.36
CA ALA A 262 24.35 1.37 7.69
C ALA A 262 25.61 1.42 8.57
N CYS A 263 25.48 1.26 9.89
CA CYS A 263 26.59 1.18 10.83
C CYS A 263 27.15 -0.24 11.08
N ALA A 264 26.53 -1.30 10.55
CA ALA A 264 26.95 -2.68 10.75
C ALA A 264 27.73 -3.27 9.55
N GLN A 265 28.86 -3.93 9.81
CA GLN A 265 29.52 -4.77 8.81
C GLN A 265 28.56 -5.89 8.37
N ASN A 266 28.31 -6.03 7.07
CA ASN A 266 27.36 -7.00 6.47
C ASN A 266 25.85 -6.76 6.72
N ALA A 267 25.43 -5.49 6.88
CA ALA A 267 24.03 -5.10 7.03
C ALA A 267 23.08 -5.67 5.94
N ALA A 268 23.53 -5.71 4.68
CA ALA A 268 22.73 -6.24 3.57
C ALA A 268 22.41 -7.73 3.74
N GLY A 269 23.36 -8.54 4.20
CA GLY A 269 23.14 -9.97 4.46
C GLY A 269 22.18 -10.23 5.62
N LEU A 270 22.25 -9.42 6.68
CA LEU A 270 21.32 -9.50 7.82
C LEU A 270 19.89 -9.15 7.40
N VAL A 271 19.72 -8.09 6.60
CA VAL A 271 18.39 -7.67 6.13
C VAL A 271 17.82 -8.66 5.12
N ALA A 272 18.65 -9.20 4.22
CA ALA A 272 18.22 -10.28 3.33
C ALA A 272 17.71 -11.50 4.12
N GLY A 273 18.44 -11.92 5.16
CA GLY A 273 18.02 -13.02 6.02
C GLY A 273 16.73 -12.75 6.78
N LEU A 274 16.53 -11.51 7.27
CA LEU A 274 15.29 -11.10 7.93
C LEU A 274 14.11 -11.10 6.97
N VAL A 275 14.26 -10.53 5.77
CA VAL A 275 13.22 -10.54 4.75
C VAL A 275 12.83 -11.96 4.38
N GLN A 276 13.80 -12.86 4.21
CA GLN A 276 13.53 -14.27 3.94
C GLN A 276 12.79 -14.95 5.09
N MET A 277 13.16 -14.67 6.34
CA MET A 277 12.48 -15.20 7.52
C MET A 277 11.01 -14.74 7.61
N CYS A 278 10.73 -13.46 7.32
CA CYS A 278 9.39 -12.89 7.49
C CYS A 278 8.46 -13.17 6.30
N SER A 279 9.01 -13.19 5.09
CA SER A 279 8.23 -13.29 3.84
C SER A 279 8.28 -14.65 3.17
N GLY A 280 9.26 -15.50 3.53
CA GLY A 280 9.54 -16.75 2.86
C GLY A 280 10.31 -16.62 1.54
N TYR A 281 10.50 -15.40 1.00
CA TYR A 281 11.23 -15.18 -0.25
C TYR A 281 12.74 -15.12 -0.03
N ALA A 282 13.49 -15.90 -0.81
CA ALA A 282 14.92 -15.65 -0.95
C ALA A 282 15.16 -14.34 -1.72
N ILE A 283 16.25 -13.63 -1.42
CA ILE A 283 16.52 -12.34 -2.06
C ILE A 283 16.70 -12.47 -3.58
N GLY A 284 17.18 -13.63 -4.07
CA GLY A 284 17.25 -13.92 -5.50
C GLY A 284 15.88 -13.96 -6.20
N GLU A 285 14.81 -14.33 -5.49
CA GLU A 285 13.44 -14.32 -6.01
C GLU A 285 12.86 -12.90 -6.06
N LEU A 286 13.35 -12.01 -5.20
CA LEU A 286 12.94 -10.60 -5.15
C LEU A 286 13.79 -9.69 -6.05
N ASP A 287 14.88 -10.19 -6.63
CA ASP A 287 15.90 -9.39 -7.34
C ASP A 287 15.30 -8.41 -8.36
N ALA A 288 14.37 -8.87 -9.20
CA ALA A 288 13.71 -8.01 -10.20
C ALA A 288 12.91 -6.86 -9.55
N CYS A 289 12.17 -7.16 -8.48
CA CYS A 289 11.36 -6.18 -7.76
C CYS A 289 12.23 -5.22 -6.96
N VAL A 290 13.26 -5.72 -6.28
CA VAL A 290 14.23 -4.93 -5.53
C VAL A 290 14.97 -3.95 -6.45
N ARG A 291 15.44 -4.41 -7.62
CA ARG A 291 16.11 -3.54 -8.61
C ARG A 291 15.17 -2.49 -9.18
N TRP A 292 13.93 -2.86 -9.50
CA TRP A 292 12.92 -1.92 -9.99
C TRP A 292 12.56 -0.86 -8.93
N MET A 293 12.47 -1.25 -7.66
CA MET A 293 12.06 -0.38 -6.55
C MET A 293 13.18 0.56 -6.07
N ALA A 294 14.44 0.27 -6.38
CA ALA A 294 15.60 1.02 -5.85
C ALA A 294 15.53 2.54 -6.09
N PRO A 295 15.20 3.05 -7.30
CA PRO A 295 15.11 4.49 -7.54
C PRO A 295 14.06 5.19 -6.68
N TYR A 296 12.92 4.52 -6.41
CA TYR A 296 11.86 5.06 -5.55
C TYR A 296 12.34 5.11 -4.09
N ALA A 297 13.05 4.06 -3.64
CA ALA A 297 13.63 4.01 -2.30
C ALA A 297 14.71 5.08 -2.07
N ASP A 298 15.50 5.40 -3.10
CA ASP A 298 16.48 6.48 -3.05
C ASP A 298 15.79 7.84 -2.96
N VAL A 299 14.78 8.10 -3.80
CA VAL A 299 14.02 9.36 -3.79
C VAL A 299 13.30 9.59 -2.47
N CYS A 300 12.60 8.59 -1.93
CA CYS A 300 11.95 8.72 -0.63
C CYS A 300 12.95 9.14 0.45
N MET A 301 14.10 8.47 0.52
CA MET A 301 15.10 8.74 1.55
C MET A 301 15.81 10.09 1.38
N GLU A 302 16.14 10.48 0.14
CA GLU A 302 16.86 11.72 -0.15
C GLU A 302 15.98 12.97 -0.07
N VAL A 303 14.73 12.87 -0.56
CA VAL A 303 13.83 14.04 -0.66
C VAL A 303 12.98 14.20 0.61
N LEU A 304 12.50 13.11 1.19
CA LEU A 304 11.70 13.17 2.42
C LEU A 304 12.58 13.14 3.67
N GLY A 305 13.62 12.31 3.69
CA GLY A 305 14.49 12.10 4.86
C GLY A 305 13.84 11.24 5.95
N ASP A 306 14.65 10.76 6.90
CA ASP A 306 14.21 9.86 7.98
C ASP A 306 13.06 10.49 8.80
N ASP A 307 13.18 11.78 9.12
CA ASP A 307 12.24 12.49 9.98
C ASP A 307 10.84 12.54 9.38
N LYS A 308 10.71 12.88 8.08
CA LYS A 308 9.39 12.96 7.44
C LYS A 308 8.78 11.59 7.15
N MET A 309 9.62 10.59 6.84
CA MET A 309 9.16 9.22 6.58
C MET A 309 8.74 8.50 7.86
N THR A 310 9.21 8.93 9.03
CA THR A 310 8.88 8.31 10.33
C THR A 310 7.92 9.14 11.16
N ALA A 311 7.56 10.35 10.70
CA ALA A 311 6.62 11.22 11.38
C ALA A 311 5.22 10.62 11.45
N VAL A 312 4.77 10.31 12.66
CA VAL A 312 3.37 9.99 12.95
C VAL A 312 2.63 11.28 13.29
N LYS A 313 1.65 11.66 12.46
CA LYS A 313 0.78 12.80 12.74
C LYS A 313 -0.33 12.40 13.69
N GLN A 314 -0.67 13.26 14.63
CA GLN A 314 -1.84 13.10 15.47
C GLN A 314 -3.06 13.73 14.80
N PHE A 315 -4.19 13.02 14.83
CA PHE A 315 -5.43 13.48 14.23
C PHE A 315 -6.53 13.54 15.29
N SER A 316 -7.29 14.62 15.31
CA SER A 316 -8.43 14.74 16.22
C SER A 316 -9.44 13.59 15.98
N GLY A 317 -9.90 12.92 17.04
CA GLY A 317 -10.86 11.82 16.91
C GLY A 317 -10.28 10.50 16.37
N VAL A 318 -8.97 10.40 16.17
CA VAL A 318 -8.25 9.15 15.91
C VAL A 318 -7.44 8.80 17.16
N ASP A 319 -7.44 7.53 17.56
CA ASP A 319 -6.62 7.06 18.68
C ASP A 319 -5.12 7.20 18.35
N ALA A 320 -4.30 7.58 19.32
CA ALA A 320 -2.86 7.71 19.15
C ALA A 320 -2.22 6.38 18.71
N ASP A 321 -2.76 5.25 19.18
CA ASP A 321 -2.28 3.91 18.80
C ASP A 321 -2.61 3.55 17.35
N ASP A 322 -3.59 4.23 16.73
CA ASP A 322 -4.05 3.97 15.35
C ASP A 322 -3.58 5.05 14.35
N ALA A 323 -3.02 6.16 14.85
CA ALA A 323 -2.62 7.31 14.05
C ALA A 323 -1.64 6.99 12.90
N HIS A 324 -0.81 5.95 13.07
CA HIS A 324 0.13 5.47 12.04
C HIS A 324 -0.57 4.82 10.83
N ASN A 325 -1.79 4.32 11.02
CA ASN A 325 -2.59 3.68 9.98
C ASN A 325 -3.35 4.70 9.12
N ILE A 326 -3.38 5.97 9.49
CA ILE A 326 -4.02 7.01 8.69
C ILE A 326 -3.16 7.34 7.47
N GLN A 327 -3.80 7.45 6.31
CA GLN A 327 -3.14 7.83 5.07
C GLN A 327 -2.47 9.20 5.22
N LEU A 328 -1.24 9.33 4.72
CA LEU A 328 -0.53 10.60 4.65
C LEU A 328 -0.47 11.09 3.20
N TYR A 329 -0.34 12.41 3.04
CA TYR A 329 -0.17 13.04 1.74
C TYR A 329 1.20 13.70 1.64
N TYR A 330 1.92 13.37 0.57
CA TYR A 330 3.22 13.90 0.16
C TYR A 330 3.09 14.44 -1.27
N PRO A 331 4.05 15.22 -1.79
CA PRO A 331 4.06 15.63 -3.20
C PRO A 331 4.39 14.42 -4.11
N ASN A 332 3.49 13.44 -4.20
CA ASN A 332 3.78 12.11 -4.74
C ASN A 332 4.13 12.18 -6.24
N LEU A 333 3.50 13.07 -7.01
CA LEU A 333 3.80 13.22 -8.44
C LEU A 333 5.23 13.71 -8.71
N ASP A 334 5.74 14.63 -7.88
CA ASP A 334 7.12 15.11 -7.99
C ASP A 334 8.12 14.01 -7.63
N LEU A 335 7.85 13.28 -6.54
CA LEU A 335 8.65 12.12 -6.13
C LEU A 335 8.65 11.02 -7.20
N LEU A 336 7.49 10.75 -7.80
CA LEU A 336 7.33 9.75 -8.85
C LEU A 336 8.14 10.11 -10.08
N LYS A 337 8.05 11.37 -10.52
CA LYS A 337 8.79 11.89 -11.67
C LYS A 337 10.29 11.78 -11.45
N GLU A 338 10.78 12.16 -10.27
CA GLU A 338 12.20 12.03 -9.92
C GLU A 338 12.67 10.56 -9.93
N ALA A 339 11.87 9.64 -9.38
CA ALA A 339 12.20 8.21 -9.38
C ALA A 339 12.23 7.63 -10.81
N GLN A 340 11.31 8.05 -11.67
CA GLN A 340 11.25 7.61 -13.07
C GLN A 340 12.42 8.13 -13.91
N ILE A 341 12.89 9.35 -13.66
CA ILE A 341 14.11 9.89 -14.28
C ILE A 341 15.32 9.01 -13.93
N ARG A 342 15.44 8.59 -12.66
CA ARG A 342 16.53 7.73 -12.20
C ARG A 342 16.48 6.30 -12.75
N LYS A 343 15.29 5.79 -13.09
CA LYS A 343 15.14 4.47 -13.77
C LYS A 343 15.77 4.44 -15.17
N THR A 344 15.90 5.58 -15.84
CA THR A 344 16.38 5.68 -17.23
C THR A 344 17.59 6.61 -17.36
N PRO A 345 18.79 6.18 -16.92
CA PRO A 345 20.00 6.95 -17.17
C PRO A 345 20.31 6.94 -18.69
N SER A 346 19.94 8.04 -19.35
CA SER A 346 20.11 8.41 -20.78
C SER A 346 18.91 8.18 -21.73
N LYS A 347 18.15 9.27 -21.96
CA LYS A 347 17.74 9.84 -23.26
C LYS A 347 16.66 10.91 -23.02
N PHE A 348 17.06 12.12 -22.64
CA PHE A 348 16.18 13.28 -22.68
C PHE A 348 16.38 14.01 -24.02
N CYS A 349 15.41 13.91 -24.91
CA CYS A 349 15.12 14.97 -25.87
C CYS A 349 14.01 15.82 -25.23
N PRO A 350 14.27 17.08 -24.85
CA PRO A 350 13.23 17.95 -24.35
C PRO A 350 12.46 18.47 -25.56
N ASN A 351 11.24 17.96 -25.79
CA ASN A 351 10.15 18.68 -26.43
C ASN A 351 8.90 17.78 -26.50
N ASN A 352 7.99 18.01 -25.55
CA ASN A 352 6.52 18.04 -25.73
C ASN A 352 5.85 18.14 -24.35
N LEU A 353 6.19 19.19 -23.60
CA LEU A 353 5.54 19.54 -22.32
C LEU A 353 4.52 20.68 -22.48
N THR A 354 3.95 20.85 -23.67
CA THR A 354 2.90 21.86 -23.89
C THR A 354 1.82 21.33 -24.81
N ASN A 355 0.59 21.38 -24.31
CA ASN A 355 -0.70 21.08 -24.96
C ASN A 355 -1.20 19.62 -24.93
N SER A 356 -1.70 19.22 -23.76
CA SER A 356 -2.82 18.26 -23.65
C SER A 356 -3.91 18.91 -22.80
N ASN A 357 -5.11 19.04 -23.36
CA ASN A 357 -6.29 19.64 -22.72
C ASN A 357 -6.61 18.96 -21.38
N ILE A 358 -6.34 19.70 -20.30
CA ILE A 358 -7.12 19.82 -19.05
C ILE A 358 -7.60 18.48 -18.43
N LEU A 359 -6.71 17.86 -17.65
CA LEU A 359 -7.05 17.31 -16.33
C LEU A 359 -6.31 18.19 -15.30
N THR A 360 -6.91 19.32 -14.93
CA THR A 360 -6.49 20.07 -13.74
C THR A 360 -7.41 19.65 -12.59
N PRO A 361 -6.89 19.30 -11.41
CA PRO A 361 -7.73 19.21 -10.21
C PRO A 361 -8.27 20.61 -9.86
N PRO A 362 -9.50 20.74 -9.31
CA PRO A 362 -10.02 22.02 -8.83
C PRO A 362 -9.09 22.65 -7.80
N GLU A 363 -8.96 23.98 -7.82
CA GLU A 363 -8.26 24.72 -6.79
C GLU A 363 -8.95 24.53 -5.42
N SER A 364 -8.21 24.00 -4.45
CA SER A 364 -8.64 23.90 -3.05
C SER A 364 -8.58 25.28 -2.38
N ASN A 365 -9.55 26.15 -2.66
CA ASN A 365 -9.74 27.40 -1.94
C ASN A 365 -11.22 27.77 -1.83
N ARG A 366 -11.89 27.24 -0.78
CA ARG A 366 -12.94 27.93 -0.01
C ARG A 366 -13.30 27.13 1.25
N LYS A 367 -12.45 27.25 2.27
CA LYS A 367 -12.90 27.05 3.66
C LYS A 367 -13.72 28.27 4.04
N ASN A 368 -15.05 28.21 3.95
CA ASN A 368 -15.88 29.10 4.74
C ASN A 368 -15.79 28.65 6.21
N HIS A 369 -15.00 29.39 6.98
CA HIS A 369 -15.21 29.49 8.42
C HIS A 369 -16.62 30.04 8.66
N GLN A 370 -17.55 29.19 9.08
CA GLN A 370 -18.68 29.64 9.90
C GLN A 370 -18.40 29.24 11.34
N SER A 371 -17.72 30.15 12.02
CA SER A 371 -17.83 30.34 13.46
C SER A 371 -19.17 31.01 13.78
N GLY A 372 -19.99 30.36 14.60
CA GLY A 372 -21.11 30.94 15.34
C GLY A 372 -21.42 29.97 16.48
N VAL A 373 -20.92 30.19 17.70
CA VAL A 373 -21.50 31.06 18.74
C VAL A 373 -23.00 30.79 18.94
N ALA A 374 -23.30 29.77 19.72
CA ALA A 374 -24.01 29.84 21.00
C ALA A 374 -24.03 28.45 21.66
#